data_AF-A0A8I2Z5U7-F1
#
_entry.id   AF-A0A8I2Z5U7-F1
#
_cell.length_a   1.000
_cell.length_b   1.000
_cell.length_c   1.000
_cell.angle_alpha   90.00
_cell.angle_beta   90.00
_cell.angle_gamma   90.00
#
_symmetry.space_group_name_H-M   'P 1'
#
loop_
_entity.id
_entity.type
_entity.pdbx_description
1 polymer ?
#
loop_
_entity_poly.entity_id
_entity_poly.type
_entity_poly.pdbx_seq_one_letter_code
_entity_poly.pdbx_strand_id
1 'polypeptide(L)'
;MYVEYSGGLEQDEVGAYIYRLHLSIDHALAVSYRRDQYSGNAKFVARITLVKGIPFYGFHVGYKFFLKIYMFNPIVMTRLADLFQQGVIMKRKFQPYEAHLQYLLQFMTDFNLYGCGFLDASTVHFRAPVPRYTEEGNSLHLWHDQSIPPGSILDDFYLPRDFQAGYTRRSTERT
;
A
#
# COMPACT_ATOMS: atom_id res chain seq x y z
N MET A 1 -9.52 4.22 0.35
CA MET A 1 -10.83 4.73 -0.15
C MET A 1 -11.91 4.39 0.85
N TYR A 2 -12.92 5.25 0.92
CA TYR A 2 -14.06 5.07 1.81
C TYR A 2 -15.37 5.08 1.02
N VAL A 3 -16.37 4.33 1.51
CA VAL A 3 -17.75 4.36 1.01
C VAL A 3 -18.71 4.52 2.18
N GLU A 4 -19.77 5.31 2.02
CA GLU A 4 -20.76 5.54 3.08
C GLU A 4 -21.51 4.24 3.43
N TYR A 5 -21.65 3.98 4.73
CA TYR A 5 -22.40 2.86 5.27
C TYR A 5 -23.69 3.35 5.92
N SER A 6 -24.81 2.83 5.44
CA SER A 6 -26.16 3.21 5.88
C SER A 6 -26.93 2.07 6.55
N GLY A 7 -26.26 0.96 6.89
CA GLY A 7 -26.89 -0.21 7.53
C GLY A 7 -26.91 -0.09 9.06
N GLY A 8 -27.44 -1.13 9.72
CA GLY A 8 -27.43 -1.23 11.18
C GLY A 8 -26.02 -1.36 11.76
N LEU A 9 -25.86 -0.97 13.02
CA LEU A 9 -24.57 -1.04 13.73
C LEU A 9 -24.34 -2.37 14.45
N GLU A 10 -25.29 -3.31 14.33
CA GLU A 10 -25.18 -4.65 14.88
C GLU A 10 -24.02 -5.40 14.21
N GLN A 11 -23.15 -5.99 15.02
CA GLN A 11 -21.89 -6.58 14.55
C GLN A 11 -22.11 -7.64 13.46
N ASP A 12 -23.17 -8.45 13.59
CA ASP A 12 -23.51 -9.48 12.62
C ASP A 12 -23.99 -8.89 11.28
N GLU A 13 -24.78 -7.81 11.33
CA GLU A 13 -25.26 -7.13 10.13
C GLU A 13 -24.12 -6.45 9.38
N VAL A 14 -23.24 -5.76 10.12
CA VAL A 14 -22.03 -5.14 9.58
C VAL A 14 -21.12 -6.19 8.96
N GLY A 15 -20.88 -7.31 9.66
CA GLY A 15 -20.04 -8.41 9.19
C GLY A 15 -20.58 -9.02 7.90
N ALA A 16 -21.88 -9.33 7.85
CA ALA A 16 -22.54 -9.86 6.66
C ALA A 16 -22.49 -8.87 5.48
N TYR A 17 -22.67 -7.57 5.75
CA TYR A 17 -22.58 -6.53 4.72
C TYR A 17 -21.14 -6.42 4.17
N ILE A 18 -20.14 -6.39 5.05
CA ILE A 18 -18.72 -6.34 4.68
C ILE A 18 -18.36 -7.55 3.81
N TYR A 19 -18.79 -8.75 4.20
CA TYR A 19 -18.52 -9.97 3.46
C TYR A 19 -19.14 -9.93 2.05
N ARG A 20 -20.41 -9.52 1.95
CA ARG A 20 -21.09 -9.36 0.65
C ARG A 20 -20.43 -8.31 -0.24
N LEU A 21 -20.02 -7.19 0.36
CA LEU A 21 -19.33 -6.12 -0.35
C LEU A 21 -17.98 -6.60 -0.87
N HIS A 22 -17.20 -7.29 -0.03
CA HIS A 22 -15.90 -7.87 -0.38
C HIS A 22 -16.01 -8.79 -1.60
N LEU A 23 -16.90 -9.78 -1.55
CA LEU A 23 -17.14 -10.71 -2.68
C LEU A 23 -17.61 -9.99 -3.95
N SER A 24 -18.51 -9.01 -3.80
CA SER A 24 -19.01 -8.24 -4.95
C SER A 24 -17.90 -7.42 -5.62
N ILE A 25 -16.96 -6.87 -4.86
CA ILE A 25 -15.82 -6.11 -5.39
C ILE A 25 -14.87 -7.06 -6.13
N ASP A 26 -14.46 -8.15 -5.49
CA ASP A 26 -13.53 -9.11 -6.11
C ASP A 26 -14.11 -9.67 -7.41
N HIS A 27 -15.41 -10.03 -7.42
CA HIS A 27 -16.10 -10.47 -8.63
C HIS A 27 -16.14 -9.38 -9.72
N ALA A 28 -16.55 -8.15 -9.38
CA ALA A 28 -16.65 -7.06 -10.36
C ALA A 28 -15.28 -6.70 -10.98
N LEU A 29 -14.22 -6.72 -10.17
CA LEU A 29 -12.86 -6.47 -10.63
C LEU A 29 -12.33 -7.64 -11.49
N ALA A 30 -12.57 -8.89 -11.09
CA ALA A 30 -12.19 -10.05 -11.90
C ALA A 30 -12.80 -9.98 -13.30
N VAL A 31 -14.10 -9.68 -13.38
CA VAL A 31 -14.82 -9.46 -14.65
C VAL A 31 -14.23 -8.29 -15.43
N SER A 32 -13.97 -7.15 -14.78
CA SER A 32 -13.46 -5.96 -15.46
C SER A 32 -12.05 -6.16 -16.05
N TYR A 33 -11.20 -6.95 -15.41
CA TYR A 33 -9.82 -7.21 -15.88
C TYR A 33 -9.73 -8.43 -16.80
N ARG A 34 -10.85 -9.09 -17.13
CA ARG A 34 -10.90 -10.33 -17.92
C ARG A 34 -9.92 -11.39 -17.39
N ARG A 35 -9.67 -11.42 -16.08
CA ARG A 35 -8.88 -12.48 -15.46
C ARG A 35 -9.74 -13.72 -15.40
N ASP A 36 -9.14 -14.88 -15.68
CA ASP A 36 -9.83 -16.16 -15.50
C ASP A 36 -10.34 -16.25 -14.07
N GLN A 37 -11.67 -16.34 -13.93
CA GLN A 37 -12.37 -16.45 -12.64
C GLN A 37 -11.95 -17.72 -11.87
N TYR A 38 -11.31 -18.66 -12.57
CA TYR A 38 -10.78 -19.92 -12.05
C TYR A 38 -9.29 -19.90 -11.67
N SER A 39 -8.55 -18.83 -12.03
CA SER A 39 -7.22 -18.64 -11.48
C SER A 39 -7.39 -18.15 -10.04
N GLY A 40 -7.07 -19.00 -9.05
CA GLY A 40 -7.26 -18.75 -7.61
C GLY A 40 -6.56 -17.51 -7.02
N ASN A 41 -6.07 -16.60 -7.85
CA ASN A 41 -5.34 -15.37 -7.53
C ASN A 41 -6.13 -14.08 -7.82
N ALA A 42 -7.46 -14.14 -7.97
CA ALA A 42 -8.30 -12.94 -8.16
C ALA A 42 -8.65 -12.22 -6.84
N LYS A 43 -7.68 -12.11 -5.91
CA LYS A 43 -7.86 -11.37 -4.65
C LYS A 43 -7.43 -9.92 -4.84
N PHE A 44 -8.35 -8.98 -4.73
CA PHE A 44 -8.05 -7.55 -4.90
C PHE A 44 -8.18 -6.78 -3.58
N VAL A 45 -9.17 -7.14 -2.78
CA VAL A 45 -9.44 -6.50 -1.48
C VAL A 45 -8.66 -7.20 -0.37
N ALA A 46 -7.83 -6.44 0.33
CA ALA A 46 -7.07 -6.92 1.49
C ALA A 46 -7.93 -6.97 2.76
N ARG A 47 -8.69 -5.90 3.03
CA ARG A 47 -9.56 -5.78 4.20
C ARG A 47 -10.60 -4.69 4.00
N ILE A 48 -11.75 -4.83 4.66
CA ILE A 48 -12.73 -3.76 4.80
C ILE A 48 -12.97 -3.55 6.30
N THR A 49 -12.96 -2.29 6.74
CA THR A 49 -13.15 -1.93 8.16
C THR A 49 -14.19 -0.84 8.30
N LEU A 50 -15.10 -0.98 9.28
CA LEU A 50 -16.06 0.06 9.63
C LEU A 50 -15.35 1.18 10.41
N VAL A 51 -15.55 2.43 9.97
CA VAL A 51 -15.00 3.62 10.59
C VAL A 51 -16.07 4.71 10.71
N LYS A 52 -15.92 5.61 11.68
CA LYS A 52 -16.74 6.83 11.77
C LYS A 52 -15.96 8.02 11.22
N GLY A 53 -16.65 8.92 10.54
CA GLY A 53 -16.04 10.12 9.95
C GLY A 53 -17.07 11.22 9.71
N ILE A 54 -16.58 12.40 9.34
CA ILE A 54 -17.43 13.54 8.96
C ILE A 54 -17.11 13.83 7.48
N PRO A 55 -18.10 13.82 6.57
CA PRO A 55 -17.85 14.17 5.19
C PRO A 55 -17.32 15.59 5.08
N PHE A 56 -16.25 15.78 4.31
CA PHE A 56 -15.65 17.11 4.10
C PHE A 56 -16.54 18.03 3.26
N TYR A 57 -17.19 17.48 2.21
CA TYR A 57 -18.03 18.27 1.32
C TYR A 57 -19.44 18.44 1.88
N GLY A 58 -19.82 19.69 2.15
CA GLY A 58 -21.11 20.10 2.71
C GLY A 58 -21.05 20.41 4.20
N PHE A 59 -22.13 20.99 4.73
CA PHE A 59 -22.25 21.24 6.18
C PHE A 59 -22.93 20.04 6.85
N HIS A 60 -22.16 19.25 7.59
CA HIS A 60 -22.65 18.06 8.30
C HIS A 60 -22.49 18.23 9.81
N VAL A 61 -23.59 18.10 10.54
CA VAL A 61 -23.58 18.09 12.02
C VAL A 61 -23.75 16.64 12.47
N GLY A 62 -22.64 16.00 12.84
CA GLY A 62 -22.64 14.64 13.38
C GLY A 62 -21.75 13.66 12.61
N TYR A 63 -21.49 12.52 13.24
CA TYR A 63 -20.72 11.44 12.64
C TYR A 63 -21.57 10.63 11.68
N LYS A 64 -20.93 10.20 10.59
CA LYS A 64 -21.45 9.17 9.69
C LYS A 64 -20.53 7.97 9.69
N PHE A 65 -21.08 6.82 9.29
CA PHE A 65 -20.33 5.58 9.18
C PHE A 65 -19.85 5.37 7.75
N PHE A 66 -18.63 4.86 7.63
CA PHE A 66 -17.98 4.58 6.37
C PHE A 66 -17.28 3.22 6.44
N LEU A 67 -17.15 2.57 5.30
CA LEU A 67 -16.31 1.39 5.14
C LEU A 67 -15.00 1.80 4.49
N LYS A 68 -13.90 1.65 5.21
CA LYS A 68 -12.54 1.81 4.70
C LYS A 68 -12.14 0.53 3.97
N ILE A 69 -11.91 0.65 2.67
CA ILE A 69 -11.52 -0.45 1.79
C ILE A 69 -10.00 -0.39 1.57
N TYR A 70 -9.32 -1.45 1.97
CA TYR A 70 -7.89 -1.68 1.74
C TYR A 70 -7.70 -2.60 0.55
N MET A 71 -6.86 -2.20 -0.39
CA MET A 71 -6.57 -2.94 -1.62
C MET A 71 -5.14 -3.48 -1.58
N PHE A 72 -4.89 -4.63 -2.21
CA PHE A 72 -3.53 -5.16 -2.36
C PHE A 72 -2.69 -4.35 -3.35
N ASN A 73 -3.30 -3.89 -4.45
CA ASN A 73 -2.62 -3.10 -5.47
C ASN A 73 -3.32 -1.74 -5.62
N PRO A 74 -2.63 -0.62 -5.36
CA PRO A 74 -3.22 0.71 -5.44
C PRO A 74 -3.60 1.12 -6.88
N ILE A 75 -2.99 0.53 -7.92
CA ILE A 75 -3.31 0.81 -9.33
C ILE A 75 -4.78 0.45 -9.64
N VAL A 76 -5.31 -0.56 -8.95
CA VAL A 76 -6.67 -1.05 -9.15
C VAL A 76 -7.72 -0.11 -8.55
N MET A 77 -7.32 0.82 -7.68
CA MET A 77 -8.25 1.70 -6.98
C MET A 77 -9.03 2.65 -7.88
N THR A 78 -8.41 3.18 -8.94
CA THR A 78 -9.08 4.08 -9.88
C THR A 78 -10.22 3.34 -10.59
N ARG A 79 -9.93 2.13 -11.06
CA ARG A 79 -10.93 1.27 -11.70
C ARG A 79 -12.06 0.88 -10.75
N LEU A 80 -11.72 0.59 -9.50
CA LEU A 80 -12.72 0.31 -8.47
C LEU A 80 -13.65 1.51 -8.22
N ALA A 81 -13.11 2.73 -8.21
CA ALA A 81 -13.89 3.95 -8.07
C ALA A 81 -14.94 4.09 -9.18
N ASP A 82 -14.55 3.80 -10.43
CA ASP A 82 -15.46 3.83 -11.58
C ASP A 82 -16.59 2.80 -11.43
N LEU A 83 -16.26 1.57 -11.02
CA LEU A 83 -17.25 0.49 -10.82
C LEU A 83 -18.28 0.84 -9.71
N PHE A 84 -17.83 1.53 -8.66
CA PHE A 84 -18.71 2.03 -7.61
C PHE A 84 -19.68 3.09 -8.13
N GLN A 85 -19.20 4.04 -8.95
CA GLN A 85 -20.02 5.10 -9.53
C GLN A 85 -21.01 4.57 -10.58
N GLN A 86 -20.61 3.57 -11.36
CA GLN A 86 -21.46 2.89 -12.34
C GLN A 86 -22.57 2.07 -11.67
N GLY A 87 -22.41 1.70 -10.39
CA GLY A 87 -23.38 0.92 -9.63
C GLY A 87 -23.36 -0.57 -9.95
N VAL A 88 -22.25 -1.08 -10.50
CA VAL A 88 -22.04 -2.50 -10.78
C VAL A 88 -21.92 -3.30 -9.49
N ILE A 89 -21.32 -2.69 -8.46
CA ILE A 89 -21.10 -3.32 -7.16
C ILE A 89 -22.40 -3.27 -6.36
N MET A 90 -22.86 -4.44 -5.88
CA MET A 90 -24.11 -4.62 -5.13
C MET A 90 -25.38 -4.03 -5.81
N LYS A 91 -25.34 -3.76 -7.12
CA LYS A 91 -26.42 -3.09 -7.89
C LYS A 91 -26.82 -1.72 -7.31
N ARG A 92 -25.90 -1.03 -6.63
CA ARG A 92 -26.13 0.28 -6.02
C ARG A 92 -25.01 1.22 -6.41
N LYS A 93 -25.36 2.46 -6.73
CA LYS A 93 -24.36 3.53 -6.93
C LYS A 93 -23.81 3.94 -5.58
N PHE A 94 -22.49 3.84 -5.44
CA PHE A 94 -21.77 4.34 -4.27
C PHE A 94 -20.94 5.55 -4.68
N GLN A 95 -20.89 6.55 -3.79
CA GLN A 95 -19.95 7.66 -3.92
C GLN A 95 -18.64 7.25 -3.25
N PRO A 96 -17.55 7.03 -4.01
CA PRO A 96 -16.25 6.79 -3.41
C PRO A 96 -15.65 8.10 -2.87
N TYR A 97 -15.12 8.03 -1.66
CA TYR A 97 -14.40 9.13 -1.00
C TYR A 97 -12.90 8.82 -0.96
N GLU A 98 -12.09 9.88 -1.13
CA GLU A 98 -10.61 9.81 -1.17
C GLU A 98 -10.04 8.83 -2.20
N ALA A 99 -10.80 8.54 -3.27
CA ALA A 99 -10.33 7.67 -4.35
C ALA A 99 -9.31 8.34 -5.28
N HIS A 100 -9.31 9.68 -5.33
CA HIS A 100 -8.47 10.48 -6.21
C HIS A 100 -7.06 10.70 -5.64
N LEU A 101 -6.86 10.47 -4.34
CA LEU A 101 -5.55 10.64 -3.71
C LEU A 101 -4.65 9.47 -4.11
N GLN A 102 -3.48 9.80 -4.67
CA GLN A 102 -2.48 8.80 -5.02
C GLN A 102 -1.95 8.10 -3.76
N TYR A 103 -1.65 6.80 -3.88
CA TYR A 103 -1.17 6.00 -2.75
C TYR A 103 0.05 6.59 -2.05
N LEU A 104 1.02 7.11 -2.81
CA LEU A 104 2.22 7.73 -2.25
C LEU A 104 1.87 8.95 -1.39
N LEU A 105 0.92 9.78 -1.82
CA LEU A 105 0.50 10.96 -1.07
C LEU A 105 -0.23 10.57 0.22
N GLN A 106 -1.05 9.52 0.18
CA GLN A 106 -1.70 8.98 1.39
C GLN A 106 -0.64 8.50 2.39
N PHE A 107 0.35 7.72 1.92
CA PHE A 107 1.45 7.27 2.76
C PHE A 107 2.24 8.43 3.38
N MET A 108 2.58 9.44 2.58
CA MET A 108 3.30 10.62 3.09
C MET A 108 2.47 11.37 4.13
N THR A 109 1.16 11.51 3.92
CA THR A 109 0.27 12.20 4.88
C THR A 109 0.11 11.41 6.17
N ASP A 110 -0.10 10.09 6.07
CA ASP A 110 -0.32 9.20 7.23
C ASP A 110 0.89 9.17 8.17
N PHE A 111 2.12 9.23 7.62
CA PHE A 111 3.36 9.23 8.38
C PHE A 111 3.99 10.63 8.56
N ASN A 112 3.28 11.69 8.17
CA ASN A 112 3.76 13.07 8.24
C ASN A 112 5.14 13.28 7.55
N LEU A 113 5.31 12.68 6.39
CA LEU A 113 6.53 12.75 5.58
C LEU A 113 6.42 13.86 4.53
N TYR A 114 7.55 14.54 4.33
CA TYR A 114 7.67 15.63 3.36
C TYR A 114 8.68 15.29 2.27
N GLY A 115 8.43 15.78 1.06
CA GLY A 115 9.38 15.62 -0.05
C GLY A 115 10.71 16.29 0.28
N CYS A 116 11.82 15.59 0.02
CA CYS A 116 13.18 16.02 0.39
C CYS A 116 13.37 16.33 1.88
N GLY A 117 12.48 15.85 2.76
CA GLY A 117 12.64 15.92 4.20
C GLY A 117 13.49 14.77 4.74
N PHE A 118 13.95 14.91 5.98
CA PHE A 118 14.57 13.80 6.70
C PHE A 118 13.49 12.78 7.12
N LEU A 119 13.83 11.50 7.04
CA LEU A 119 13.04 10.41 7.59
C LEU A 119 13.69 9.99 8.91
N ASP A 120 12.99 10.19 10.01
CA ASP A 120 13.39 9.66 11.31
C ASP A 120 12.74 8.28 11.51
N ALA A 121 13.57 7.26 11.72
CA ALA A 121 13.14 5.87 11.89
C ALA A 121 13.91 5.24 13.03
N SER A 122 13.20 4.74 14.04
CA SER A 122 13.79 4.10 15.22
C SER A 122 14.42 2.74 14.93
N THR A 123 13.97 2.05 13.88
CA THR A 123 14.47 0.72 13.50
C THR A 123 14.58 0.64 11.99
N VAL A 124 15.78 0.29 11.53
CA VAL A 124 16.09 0.13 10.10
C VAL A 124 16.76 -1.22 9.90
N HIS A 125 16.37 -1.92 8.84
CA HIS A 125 16.97 -3.18 8.43
C HIS A 125 17.58 -3.04 7.04
N PHE A 126 18.76 -3.63 6.85
CA PHE A 126 19.53 -3.56 5.61
C PHE A 126 19.53 -4.92 4.93
N ARG A 127 19.36 -4.96 3.60
CA ARG A 127 19.47 -6.20 2.82
C ARG A 127 20.93 -6.48 2.47
N ALA A 128 21.39 -7.69 2.76
CA ALA A 128 22.70 -8.17 2.34
C ALA A 128 22.83 -8.25 0.80
N PRO A 129 24.05 -8.10 0.24
CA PRO A 129 25.30 -7.77 0.92
C PRO A 129 25.45 -6.25 1.17
N VAL A 130 25.78 -5.84 2.39
CA VAL A 130 26.10 -4.42 2.68
C VAL A 130 27.50 -4.06 2.13
N PRO A 131 27.77 -2.80 1.73
CA PRO A 131 29.09 -2.41 1.25
C PRO A 131 30.15 -2.59 2.33
N ARG A 132 31.34 -3.05 1.93
CA ARG A 132 32.49 -3.18 2.83
C ARG A 132 33.13 -1.82 3.08
N TYR A 133 33.63 -1.61 4.28
CA TYR A 133 34.45 -0.45 4.59
C TYR A 133 35.71 -0.40 3.69
N THR A 134 36.01 0.78 3.15
CA THR A 134 37.23 1.06 2.37
C THR A 134 37.84 2.37 2.87
N GLU A 135 39.12 2.36 3.26
CA GLU A 135 39.83 3.54 3.81
C GLU A 135 39.94 4.70 2.79
N GLU A 136 39.85 4.40 1.50
CA GLU A 136 39.93 5.37 0.39
C GLU A 136 38.55 5.98 0.02
N GLY A 137 37.48 5.57 0.70
CA GLY A 137 36.12 5.97 0.41
C GLY A 137 35.80 7.38 0.92
N ASN A 138 35.15 8.18 0.07
CA ASN A 138 34.60 9.49 0.40
C ASN A 138 33.88 9.45 1.77
N SER A 139 34.17 10.40 2.66
CA SER A 139 33.66 10.48 4.05
C SER A 139 32.12 10.52 4.18
N LEU A 140 31.42 10.56 3.05
CA LEU A 140 29.97 10.49 2.91
C LEU A 140 29.41 9.05 2.93
N HIS A 141 30.26 8.00 2.86
CA HIS A 141 29.80 6.61 2.89
C HIS A 141 29.52 6.15 4.34
N LEU A 142 28.45 6.68 4.93
CA LEU A 142 28.09 6.51 6.34
C LEU A 142 27.62 5.09 6.72
N TRP A 143 27.16 4.30 5.76
CA TRP A 143 26.52 2.99 5.99
C TRP A 143 27.36 1.85 5.38
N HIS A 144 28.07 1.10 6.22
CA HIS A 144 28.95 -0.01 5.84
C HIS A 144 28.90 -1.15 6.85
N ASP A 145 29.52 -2.28 6.52
CA ASP A 145 29.63 -3.49 7.37
C ASP A 145 30.10 -3.25 8.82
N GLN A 146 30.92 -2.23 9.06
CA GLN A 146 31.36 -1.85 10.42
C GLN A 146 30.42 -0.85 11.12
N SER A 147 29.66 -0.02 10.40
CA SER A 147 28.75 0.96 11.03
C SER A 147 27.35 0.41 11.27
N ILE A 148 26.95 -0.60 10.50
CA ILE A 148 25.64 -1.26 10.61
C ILE A 148 25.75 -2.44 11.60
N PRO A 149 24.93 -2.48 12.66
CA PRO A 149 24.90 -3.64 13.57
C PRO A 149 24.51 -4.93 12.82
N PRO A 150 25.18 -6.08 13.08
CA PRO A 150 24.90 -7.34 12.40
C PRO A 150 23.43 -7.80 12.52
N GLY A 151 22.77 -7.53 13.66
CA GLY A 151 21.36 -7.86 13.87
C GLY A 151 20.37 -7.04 13.02
N SER A 152 20.83 -5.93 12.43
CA SER A 152 20.05 -5.11 11.50
C SER A 152 20.25 -5.53 10.05
N ILE A 153 21.09 -6.53 9.76
CA ILE A 153 21.34 -7.04 8.42
C ILE A 153 20.48 -8.29 8.18
N LEU A 154 19.61 -8.21 7.18
CA LEU A 154 18.80 -9.32 6.70
C LEU A 154 19.56 -10.04 5.59
N ASP A 155 20.12 -11.20 5.94
CA ASP A 155 20.71 -12.15 4.99
C ASP A 155 19.67 -13.25 4.69
N ASP A 156 18.58 -12.84 4.04
CA ASP A 156 17.49 -13.72 3.64
C ASP A 156 17.52 -13.92 2.13
N PHE A 157 17.66 -15.19 1.70
CA PHE A 157 17.61 -15.59 0.30
C PHE A 157 16.29 -15.19 -0.40
N TYR A 158 15.21 -14.99 0.36
CA TYR A 158 13.92 -14.52 -0.17
C TYR A 158 13.83 -13.00 -0.36
N LEU A 159 14.81 -12.22 0.14
CA LEU A 159 14.86 -10.77 0.02
C LEU A 159 16.14 -10.32 -0.71
N PRO A 160 16.40 -10.79 -1.94
CA PRO A 160 17.56 -10.34 -2.70
C PRO A 160 17.47 -8.84 -2.97
N ARG A 161 18.63 -8.23 -3.24
CA ARG A 161 18.72 -6.85 -3.68
C ARG A 161 18.41 -6.77 -5.17
N ASP A 162 17.36 -6.03 -5.55
CA ASP A 162 16.99 -5.82 -6.96
C ASP A 162 17.83 -4.72 -7.65
N PHE A 163 18.58 -3.92 -6.90
CA PHE A 163 19.46 -2.88 -7.43
C PHE A 163 20.94 -3.26 -7.25
N GLN A 164 21.57 -3.75 -8.33
CA GLN A 164 23.03 -3.89 -8.40
C GLN A 164 23.64 -2.57 -8.88
N ALA A 165 24.14 -1.76 -7.95
CA ALA A 165 25.12 -0.73 -8.30
C ALA A 165 26.43 -1.45 -8.66
N GLY A 166 26.63 -1.73 -9.94
CA GLY A 166 27.84 -2.38 -10.45
C GLY A 166 29.06 -1.48 -10.26
N TYR A 167 29.80 -1.69 -9.18
CA TYR A 167 31.20 -1.28 -9.13
C TYR A 167 32.01 -2.32 -9.91
N THR A 168 32.05 -2.18 -11.24
CA THR A 168 32.99 -2.92 -12.07
C THR A 168 34.39 -2.47 -11.65
N ARG A 169 35.08 -3.29 -10.84
CA ARG A 169 36.53 -3.17 -10.69
C ARG A 169 37.12 -3.26 -12.10
N ARG A 170 37.56 -2.14 -12.66
CA ARG A 170 38.49 -2.18 -13.80
C ARG A 170 39.72 -2.91 -13.27
N SER A 171 39.91 -4.14 -13.70
CA SER A 171 41.16 -4.85 -13.59
C SER A 171 42.22 -4.00 -14.30
N THR A 172 43.09 -3.37 -13.51
CA THR A 172 44.38 -2.91 -13.99
C THR A 172 45.23 -4.14 -14.27
N GLU A 173 45.04 -4.75 -15.44
CA GLU A 173 46.06 -5.59 -16.04
C GLU A 173 47.21 -4.65 -16.47
N ARG A 174 48.22 -4.54 -15.61
CA ARG A 174 49.55 -4.13 -16.03
C ARG A 174 50.16 -5.31 -16.79
N THR A 175 50.49 -5.09 -18.06
CA THR A 175 51.66 -5.73 -18.69
C THR A 175 52.43 -4.65 -19.42
#